data_AF-A0A535KWK0-F1
#
_entry.id   AF-A0A535KWK0-F1
#
_cell.length_a   1.000
_cell.length_b   1.000
_cell.length_c   1.000
_cell.angle_alpha   90.00
_cell.angle_beta   90.00
_cell.angle_gamma   90.00
#
_symmetry.space_group_name_H-M   'P 1'
#
loop_
_entity.id
_entity.type
_entity.pdbx_description
1 polymer ?
#
loop_
_entity_poly.entity_id
_entity_poly.type
_entity_poly.pdbx_seq_one_letter_code
_entity_poly.pdbx_strand_id
1 'polypeptide(L)'
;MPQTPEPAALALDRFPRVFQDDVVYAGNIGAAWAPGRVNLIGEHTDYNDGFVLPMAIDRVVAFAGRARHDTVVRLWSNHFSEYVELWLDGLPGTFESQRNSLPVWARYVLGVMTELARAGVQLSGFDAVIHGDVPVGSGMSSSAAIEVATAQACMLFSQGRFSIGTGGATLQPMQVAALCQRAEHI
;
A
#
# COMPACT_ATOMS: atom_id res chain seq x y z
N MET A 1 10.99 -1.09 -20.37
CA MET A 1 10.49 -1.10 -18.98
C MET A 1 9.52 0.06 -18.83
N PRO A 2 8.40 -0.07 -18.09
CA PRO A 2 7.58 1.10 -17.79
C PRO A 2 8.43 2.14 -17.07
N GLN A 3 8.29 3.41 -17.45
CA GLN A 3 8.95 4.50 -16.74
C GLN A 3 8.36 4.60 -15.32
N THR A 4 9.22 4.91 -14.33
CA THR A 4 8.77 5.21 -12.97
C THR A 4 7.77 6.37 -13.04
N PRO A 5 6.54 6.22 -12.53
CA PRO A 5 5.54 7.28 -12.60
C PRO A 5 5.96 8.48 -11.73
N GLU A 6 5.52 9.68 -12.11
CA GLU A 6 5.88 10.92 -11.43
C GLU A 6 5.67 10.87 -9.91
N PRO A 7 4.55 10.33 -9.38
CA PRO A 7 4.39 10.24 -7.94
C PRO A 7 5.45 9.41 -7.22
N ALA A 8 5.93 8.32 -7.84
CA ALA A 8 7.00 7.50 -7.28
C ALA A 8 8.34 8.26 -7.30
N ALA A 9 8.62 9.03 -8.37
CA ALA A 9 9.82 9.85 -8.46
C ALA A 9 9.85 10.97 -7.39
N LEU A 10 8.71 11.64 -7.17
CA LEU A 10 8.57 12.67 -6.13
C LEU A 10 8.72 12.07 -4.72
N ALA A 11 8.15 10.88 -4.48
CA ALA A 11 8.31 10.19 -3.21
C ALA A 11 9.78 9.78 -2.97
N LEU A 12 10.49 9.31 -4.01
CA LEU A 12 11.92 8.97 -3.94
C LEU A 12 12.80 10.18 -3.61
N ASP A 13 12.58 11.34 -4.26
CA ASP A 13 13.32 12.58 -3.94
C ASP A 13 13.03 13.07 -2.52
N ARG A 14 11.79 12.89 -2.05
CA ARG A 14 11.38 13.33 -0.72
C ARG A 14 11.92 12.43 0.40
N PHE A 15 12.03 11.13 0.17
CA PHE A 15 12.41 10.15 1.18
C PHE A 15 13.64 10.56 2.03
N PRO A 16 14.81 10.89 1.46
CA PRO A 16 16.00 11.27 2.24
C PRO A 16 15.86 12.61 2.99
N ARG A 17 14.84 13.43 2.64
CA ARG A 17 14.57 14.71 3.33
C ARG A 17 13.69 14.51 4.58
N VAL A 18 12.89 13.45 4.60
CA VAL A 18 11.99 13.12 5.71
C VAL A 18 12.71 12.22 6.72
N PHE A 19 13.36 11.16 6.24
CA PHE A 19 14.03 10.17 7.09
C PHE A 19 15.53 10.43 7.12
N GLN A 20 15.94 11.33 8.02
CA GLN A 20 17.32 11.80 8.21
C GLN A 20 18.02 11.18 9.42
N ASP A 21 17.41 10.18 10.05
CA ASP A 21 17.96 9.56 11.25
C ASP A 21 19.05 8.51 10.92
N ASP A 22 19.82 8.14 11.94
CA ASP A 22 20.93 7.18 11.85
C ASP A 22 20.46 5.71 11.77
N VAL A 23 19.23 5.48 11.32
CA VAL A 23 18.69 4.13 11.16
C VAL A 23 19.51 3.39 10.11
N VAL A 24 19.98 2.19 10.49
CA VAL A 24 20.58 1.25 9.55
C VAL A 24 19.47 0.45 8.88
N TYR A 25 19.41 0.53 7.55
CA TYR A 25 18.35 -0.10 6.77
C TYR A 25 18.75 -1.47 6.25
N ALA A 26 17.77 -2.35 6.17
CA ALA A 26 17.92 -3.74 5.74
C ALA A 26 17.97 -3.92 4.21
N GLY A 27 17.74 -2.86 3.44
CA GLY A 27 17.74 -2.92 1.99
C GLY A 27 17.90 -1.56 1.32
N ASN A 28 18.06 -1.60 -0.01
CA ASN A 28 18.17 -0.41 -0.84
C ASN A 28 16.84 0.36 -0.90
N ILE A 29 16.92 1.64 -1.25
CA ILE A 29 15.74 2.43 -1.58
C ILE A 29 15.06 1.89 -2.84
N GLY A 30 13.73 1.80 -2.82
CA GLY A 30 12.92 1.35 -3.93
C GLY A 30 11.53 1.99 -3.90
N ALA A 31 10.76 1.80 -4.96
CA ALA A 31 9.39 2.28 -5.05
C ALA A 31 8.43 1.23 -5.60
N ALA A 32 7.20 1.26 -5.09
CA ALA A 32 6.07 0.45 -5.53
C ALA A 32 4.84 1.35 -5.71
N TRP A 33 3.96 1.01 -6.63
CA TRP A 33 2.78 1.82 -6.93
C TRP A 33 1.63 0.98 -7.48
N ALA A 34 0.43 1.53 -7.42
CA ALA A 34 -0.74 0.98 -8.09
C ALA A 34 -1.59 2.10 -8.69
N PRO A 35 -2.20 1.86 -9.87
CA PRO A 35 -3.05 2.86 -10.50
C PRO A 35 -4.42 2.96 -9.82
N GLY A 36 -5.03 4.14 -9.95
CA GLY A 36 -6.47 4.26 -9.79
C GLY A 36 -7.21 3.55 -10.93
N ARG A 37 -8.54 3.57 -10.89
CA ARG A 37 -9.37 3.05 -11.99
C ARG A 37 -10.59 3.92 -12.24
N VAL A 38 -11.14 3.79 -13.44
CA VAL A 38 -12.49 4.23 -13.78
C VAL A 38 -13.30 3.02 -14.21
N ASN A 39 -14.61 3.04 -13.97
CA ASN A 39 -15.51 2.07 -14.56
C ASN A 39 -16.05 2.66 -15.87
N LEU A 40 -15.89 1.95 -16.99
CA LEU A 40 -16.48 2.39 -18.25
C LEU A 40 -17.99 2.09 -18.29
N ILE A 41 -18.39 0.96 -17.72
CA ILE A 41 -19.79 0.54 -17.55
C ILE A 41 -19.90 -0.54 -16.46
N GLY A 42 -21.09 -0.69 -15.88
CA GLY A 42 -21.35 -1.65 -14.80
C GLY A 42 -21.13 -1.04 -13.43
N GLU A 43 -21.57 0.20 -13.22
CA GLU A 43 -21.65 0.73 -11.87
C GLU A 43 -22.77 0.03 -11.10
N HIS A 44 -22.55 -0.22 -9.81
CA HIS A 44 -23.53 -0.84 -8.91
C HIS A 44 -23.93 -2.30 -9.25
N THR A 45 -23.17 -2.97 -10.13
CA THR A 45 -23.43 -4.36 -10.52
C THR A 45 -22.47 -5.35 -9.85
N ASP A 46 -21.29 -4.91 -9.41
CA ASP A 46 -20.24 -5.75 -8.84
C ASP A 46 -20.66 -6.45 -7.54
N TYR A 47 -21.34 -5.74 -6.63
CA TYR A 47 -21.89 -6.33 -5.41
C TYR A 47 -23.16 -7.17 -5.61
N ASN A 48 -23.66 -7.24 -6.85
CA ASN A 48 -24.80 -8.07 -7.26
C ASN A 48 -24.39 -9.22 -8.19
N ASP A 49 -23.11 -9.64 -8.16
CA ASP A 49 -22.54 -10.66 -9.04
C ASP A 49 -22.73 -10.37 -10.55
N GLY A 50 -22.86 -9.09 -10.91
CA GLY A 50 -22.99 -8.61 -12.28
C GLY A 50 -21.65 -8.32 -12.95
N PHE A 51 -21.69 -8.05 -14.26
CA PHE A 51 -20.49 -7.69 -15.02
C PHE A 51 -20.09 -6.23 -14.81
N VAL A 52 -18.77 -5.98 -14.89
CA VAL A 52 -18.16 -4.65 -14.84
C VAL A 52 -17.09 -4.53 -15.94
N LEU A 53 -16.83 -3.31 -16.40
CA LEU A 53 -15.76 -3.03 -17.36
C LEU A 53 -14.84 -1.91 -16.83
N PRO A 54 -13.97 -2.21 -15.85
CA PRO A 54 -13.04 -1.23 -15.31
C PRO A 54 -11.81 -1.06 -16.21
N MET A 55 -11.18 0.10 -16.11
CA MET A 55 -9.90 0.40 -16.72
C MET A 55 -9.01 1.14 -15.73
N ALA A 56 -7.75 0.69 -15.60
CA ALA A 56 -6.73 1.42 -14.85
C ALA A 56 -6.41 2.74 -15.55
N ILE A 57 -6.25 3.82 -14.79
CA ILE A 57 -5.88 5.13 -15.31
C ILE A 57 -4.36 5.37 -15.19
N ASP A 58 -3.88 6.45 -15.83
CA ASP A 58 -2.49 6.90 -15.80
C ASP A 58 -2.09 7.65 -14.51
N ARG A 59 -2.89 7.50 -13.45
CA ARG A 59 -2.67 8.10 -12.11
C ARG A 59 -2.50 7.01 -11.08
N VAL A 60 -1.56 7.20 -10.16
CA VAL A 60 -1.11 6.19 -9.21
C VAL A 60 -1.05 6.71 -7.77
N VAL A 61 -1.12 5.78 -6.83
CA VAL A 61 -0.58 5.96 -5.48
C VAL A 61 0.74 5.19 -5.41
N ALA A 62 1.78 5.84 -4.91
CA ALA A 62 3.14 5.33 -4.85
C ALA A 62 3.71 5.42 -3.44
N PHE A 63 4.51 4.41 -3.10
CA PHE A 63 5.35 4.32 -1.91
C PHE A 63 6.80 4.32 -2.37
N ALA A 64 7.65 5.13 -1.74
CA ALA A 64 9.09 5.11 -1.96
C ALA A 64 9.82 5.06 -0.63
N GLY A 65 10.73 4.10 -0.47
CA GLY A 65 11.25 3.78 0.85
C GLY A 65 12.25 2.64 0.87
N ARG A 66 12.55 2.17 2.07
CA ARG A 66 13.50 1.05 2.30
C ARG A 66 13.14 0.26 3.55
N ALA A 67 13.45 -1.03 3.49
CA ALA A 67 13.20 -1.98 4.56
C ALA A 67 14.03 -1.68 5.81
N ARG A 68 13.44 -1.90 6.99
CA ARG A 68 14.09 -1.82 8.30
C ARG A 68 14.33 -3.23 8.84
N HIS A 69 15.17 -3.31 9.87
CA HIS A 69 15.44 -4.57 10.57
C HIS A 69 14.38 -4.90 11.65
N ASP A 70 13.63 -3.90 12.10
CA ASP A 70 12.57 -4.05 13.09
C ASP A 70 11.20 -4.27 12.45
N THR A 71 10.16 -4.26 13.29
CA THR A 71 8.75 -4.48 12.95
C THR A 71 7.97 -3.17 12.90
N VAL A 72 8.65 -2.03 12.82
CA VAL A 72 8.04 -0.70 12.78
C VAL A 72 7.92 -0.23 11.35
N VAL A 73 6.74 0.28 10.99
CA VAL A 73 6.53 0.95 9.70
C VAL A 73 6.31 2.44 9.94
N ARG A 74 7.16 3.29 9.36
CA ARG A 74 7.05 4.75 9.48
C ARG A 74 6.72 5.35 8.12
N LEU A 75 5.66 6.14 8.08
CA LEU A 75 5.11 6.65 6.83
C LEU A 75 5.01 8.17 6.88
N TRP A 76 5.37 8.80 5.77
CA TRP A 76 5.12 10.21 5.53
C TRP A 76 4.22 10.39 4.33
N SER A 77 3.07 11.03 4.50
CA SER A 77 2.21 11.40 3.38
C SER A 77 2.58 12.78 2.85
N ASN A 78 3.00 12.87 1.58
CA ASN A 78 3.25 14.15 0.93
C ASN A 78 1.98 14.98 0.71
N HIS A 79 0.84 14.32 0.48
CA HIS A 79 -0.42 15.03 0.24
C HIS A 79 -0.90 15.72 1.52
N PHE A 80 -0.84 15.01 2.65
CA PHE A 80 -1.36 15.51 3.92
C PHE A 80 -0.30 16.19 4.79
N SER A 81 0.99 16.07 4.44
CA SER A 81 2.11 16.51 5.29
C SER A 81 2.04 15.92 6.70
N GLU A 82 1.68 14.64 6.77
CA GLU A 82 1.47 13.90 8.02
C GLU A 82 2.46 12.75 8.16
N TYR A 83 2.88 12.51 9.40
CA TYR A 83 3.72 11.39 9.80
C TYR A 83 2.92 10.40 10.64
N VAL A 84 3.08 9.10 10.39
CA VAL A 84 2.48 8.03 11.21
C VAL A 84 3.46 6.88 11.41
N GLU A 85 3.30 6.20 12.54
CA GLU A 85 3.99 4.94 12.84
C GLU A 85 2.96 3.83 13.02
N LEU A 86 3.27 2.65 12.49
CA LEU A 86 2.50 1.44 12.63
C LEU A 86 3.40 0.33 13.19
N TRP A 87 2.82 -0.55 13.99
CA TRP A 87 3.53 -1.69 14.58
C TRP A 87 3.00 -2.97 13.95
N LEU A 88 3.90 -3.73 13.32
CA LEU A 88 3.56 -5.03 12.74
C LEU A 88 3.43 -6.11 13.81
N ASP A 89 4.12 -5.94 14.94
CA ASP A 89 4.03 -6.88 16.06
C ASP A 89 2.62 -6.90 16.65
N GLY A 90 2.13 -8.12 16.86
CA GLY A 90 0.80 -8.36 17.40
C GLY A 90 -0.33 -8.22 16.37
N LEU A 91 -0.05 -7.87 15.10
CA LEU A 91 -1.06 -8.01 14.05
C LEU A 91 -1.41 -9.50 13.84
N PRO A 92 -2.70 -9.82 13.59
CA PRO A 92 -3.83 -8.91 13.42
C PRO A 92 -4.51 -8.47 14.73
N GLY A 93 -4.08 -8.94 15.90
CA GLY A 93 -4.72 -8.69 17.20
C GLY A 93 -4.65 -7.23 17.69
N THR A 94 -3.67 -6.45 17.23
CA THR A 94 -3.50 -5.02 17.60
C THR A 94 -4.17 -4.05 16.63
N PHE A 95 -4.97 -4.53 15.67
CA PHE A 95 -5.59 -3.67 14.65
C PHE A 95 -6.46 -2.56 15.24
N GLU A 96 -7.45 -2.89 16.08
CA GLU A 96 -8.41 -1.93 16.62
C GLU A 96 -7.75 -0.85 17.50
N SER A 97 -6.74 -1.22 18.27
CA SER A 97 -6.03 -0.26 19.13
C SER A 97 -5.20 0.72 18.32
N GLN A 98 -4.61 0.28 17.20
CA GLN A 98 -3.85 1.16 16.30
C GLN A 98 -4.78 2.00 15.41
N ARG A 99 -5.86 1.44 14.86
CA ARG A 99 -6.74 2.09 13.87
C ARG A 99 -7.32 3.42 14.36
N ASN A 100 -7.74 3.48 15.62
CA ASN A 100 -8.50 4.62 16.15
C ASN A 100 -7.69 5.91 16.25
N SER A 101 -6.36 5.83 16.40
CA SER A 101 -5.48 6.99 16.45
C SER A 101 -4.96 7.42 15.08
N LEU A 102 -5.24 6.66 14.02
CA LEU A 102 -4.68 6.92 12.69
C LEU A 102 -5.57 7.84 11.84
N PRO A 103 -4.95 8.70 11.00
CA PRO A 103 -5.67 9.40 9.94
C PRO A 103 -6.23 8.40 8.92
N VAL A 104 -7.29 8.80 8.21
CA VAL A 104 -8.06 7.92 7.32
C VAL A 104 -7.18 7.21 6.29
N TRP A 105 -6.22 7.92 5.67
CA TRP A 105 -5.34 7.32 4.66
C TRP A 105 -4.47 6.19 5.23
N ALA A 106 -4.00 6.32 6.47
CA ALA A 106 -3.14 5.34 7.12
C ALA A 106 -3.92 4.11 7.58
N ARG A 107 -5.24 4.24 7.79
CA ARG A 107 -6.12 3.09 8.11
C ARG A 107 -6.19 2.09 6.96
N TYR A 108 -6.19 2.55 5.70
CA TYR A 108 -6.10 1.66 4.53
C TYR A 108 -4.80 0.85 4.55
N VAL A 109 -3.68 1.51 4.83
CA VAL A 109 -2.36 0.85 4.92
C VAL A 109 -2.35 -0.20 6.02
N LEU A 110 -2.82 0.16 7.22
CA LEU A 110 -2.93 -0.76 8.35
C LEU A 110 -3.88 -1.93 8.05
N GLY A 111 -5.00 -1.68 7.38
CA GLY A 111 -5.97 -2.72 7.01
C GLY A 111 -5.35 -3.78 6.09
N VAL A 112 -4.61 -3.35 5.06
CA VAL A 112 -3.91 -4.27 4.14
C VAL A 112 -2.83 -5.06 4.88
N MET A 113 -2.01 -4.42 5.72
CA MET A 113 -1.00 -5.13 6.52
C MET A 113 -1.63 -6.14 7.47
N THR A 114 -2.76 -5.79 8.09
CA THR A 114 -3.52 -6.69 8.97
C THR A 114 -4.03 -7.90 8.23
N GLU A 115 -4.58 -7.72 7.03
CA GLU A 115 -5.03 -8.85 6.23
C GLU A 115 -3.89 -9.69 5.67
N LEU A 116 -2.75 -9.08 5.31
CA LEU A 116 -1.54 -9.83 4.90
C LEU A 116 -1.04 -10.69 6.07
N ALA A 117 -1.03 -10.15 7.28
CA ALA A 117 -0.72 -10.91 8.49
C ALA A 117 -1.73 -12.05 8.73
N ARG A 118 -3.04 -11.81 8.54
CA ARG A 118 -4.08 -12.88 8.60
C ARG A 118 -3.84 -13.98 7.56
N ALA A 119 -3.32 -13.63 6.39
CA ALA A 119 -2.94 -14.59 5.35
C ALA A 119 -1.62 -15.33 5.64
N GLY A 120 -0.99 -15.10 6.79
CA GLY A 120 0.26 -15.75 7.19
C GLY A 120 1.52 -15.15 6.53
N VAL A 121 1.42 -13.97 5.93
CA VAL A 121 2.58 -13.30 5.31
C VAL A 121 3.48 -12.71 6.40
N GLN A 122 4.78 -13.04 6.32
CA GLN A 122 5.79 -12.44 7.20
C GLN A 122 6.16 -11.05 6.70
N LEU A 123 5.61 -10.03 7.36
CA LEU A 123 5.92 -8.63 7.08
C LEU A 123 7.27 -8.22 7.70
N SER A 124 7.80 -7.09 7.22
CA SER A 124 9.03 -6.47 7.73
C SER A 124 8.78 -4.97 7.88
N GLY A 125 9.38 -4.35 8.89
CA GLY A 125 9.32 -2.90 9.05
C GLY A 125 9.92 -2.19 7.85
N PHE A 126 9.48 -0.96 7.59
CA PHE A 126 10.04 -0.12 6.54
C PHE A 126 9.72 1.36 6.80
N ASP A 127 10.56 2.23 6.24
CA ASP A 127 10.21 3.64 6.12
C ASP A 127 9.79 3.93 4.70
N ALA A 128 8.72 4.69 4.50
CA ALA A 128 8.31 5.12 3.17
C ALA A 128 7.66 6.49 3.15
N VAL A 129 7.88 7.21 2.06
CA VAL A 129 7.06 8.35 1.65
C VAL A 129 5.95 7.85 0.74
N ILE A 130 4.74 8.32 0.97
CA ILE A 130 3.57 8.08 0.15
C ILE A 130 3.24 9.35 -0.62
N HIS A 131 3.02 9.21 -1.93
CA HIS A 131 2.52 10.26 -2.79
C HIS A 131 1.61 9.69 -3.86
N GLY A 132 0.66 10.48 -4.36
CA GLY A 132 -0.23 10.03 -5.41
C GLY A 132 -0.96 11.19 -6.07
N ASP A 133 -1.33 10.97 -7.33
CA ASP A 133 -2.02 11.92 -8.20
C ASP A 133 -3.40 11.42 -8.63
N VAL A 134 -3.89 10.32 -8.03
CA VAL A 134 -5.29 9.88 -8.14
C VAL A 134 -6.17 10.86 -7.35
N PRO A 135 -7.11 11.56 -8.01
CA PRO A 135 -7.98 12.51 -7.32
C PRO A 135 -8.82 11.85 -6.23
N VAL A 136 -8.81 12.44 -5.04
CA VAL A 136 -9.57 11.96 -3.88
C VAL A 136 -11.05 12.32 -4.05
N GLY A 137 -11.94 11.36 -3.78
CA GLY A 137 -13.40 11.61 -3.76
C GLY A 137 -14.06 11.73 -5.14
N SER A 138 -13.33 11.47 -6.23
CA SER A 138 -13.86 11.58 -7.61
C SER A 138 -14.45 10.27 -8.15
N GLY A 139 -14.67 9.26 -7.31
CA GLY A 139 -15.09 7.92 -7.77
C GLY A 139 -14.01 7.13 -8.52
N MET A 140 -12.75 7.59 -8.52
CA MET A 140 -11.63 6.93 -9.23
C MET A 140 -10.89 5.87 -8.40
N SER A 141 -11.56 5.34 -7.37
CA SER A 141 -11.04 4.27 -6.49
C SER A 141 -9.67 4.58 -5.89
N SER A 142 -9.51 5.78 -5.33
CA SER A 142 -8.29 6.16 -4.61
C SER A 142 -7.98 5.25 -3.42
N SER A 143 -9.00 4.65 -2.77
CA SER A 143 -8.85 3.62 -1.72
C SER A 143 -8.21 2.34 -2.27
N ALA A 144 -8.78 1.75 -3.32
CA ALA A 144 -8.21 0.57 -3.95
C ALA A 144 -6.77 0.79 -4.44
N ALA A 145 -6.45 1.99 -4.96
CA ALA A 145 -5.09 2.34 -5.38
C ALA A 145 -4.10 2.33 -4.19
N ILE A 146 -4.44 2.95 -3.05
CA ILE A 146 -3.56 2.93 -1.87
C ILE A 146 -3.43 1.51 -1.28
N GLU A 147 -4.50 0.72 -1.29
CA GLU A 147 -4.49 -0.64 -0.76
C GLU A 147 -3.59 -1.57 -1.58
N VAL A 148 -3.76 -1.58 -2.91
CA VAL A 148 -2.94 -2.40 -3.80
C VAL A 148 -1.49 -1.90 -3.79
N ALA A 149 -1.26 -0.58 -3.77
CA ALA A 149 0.09 -0.01 -3.63
C ALA A 149 0.74 -0.42 -2.30
N THR A 150 -0.04 -0.51 -1.21
CA THR A 150 0.43 -1.01 0.08
C THR A 150 0.89 -2.47 -0.02
N ALA A 151 0.09 -3.34 -0.64
CA ALA A 151 0.47 -4.75 -0.81
C ALA A 151 1.77 -4.90 -1.63
N GLN A 152 1.92 -4.11 -2.70
CA GLN A 152 3.14 -4.08 -3.52
C GLN A 152 4.34 -3.52 -2.74
N ALA A 153 4.14 -2.49 -1.92
CA ALA A 153 5.18 -1.93 -1.05
C ALA A 153 5.63 -2.94 0.01
N CYS A 154 4.69 -3.62 0.67
CA CYS A 154 5.00 -4.70 1.60
C CYS A 154 5.81 -5.81 0.93
N MET A 155 5.46 -6.21 -0.30
CA MET A 155 6.23 -7.19 -1.07
C MET A 155 7.64 -6.70 -1.34
N LEU A 156 7.79 -5.48 -1.86
CA LEU A 156 9.08 -4.87 -2.18
C LEU A 156 9.99 -4.79 -0.95
N PHE A 157 9.46 -4.32 0.18
CA PHE A 157 10.23 -4.13 1.40
C PHE A 157 10.37 -5.38 2.26
N SER A 158 9.75 -6.50 1.86
CA SER A 158 9.93 -7.80 2.52
C SER A 158 11.31 -8.42 2.32
N GLN A 159 12.18 -7.83 1.48
CA GLN A 159 13.47 -8.39 1.09
C GLN A 159 13.34 -9.83 0.51
N GLY A 160 12.24 -10.09 -0.22
CA GLY A 160 11.99 -11.37 -0.88
C GLY A 160 11.39 -12.46 0.03
N ARG A 161 10.92 -12.12 1.25
CA ARG A 161 10.24 -13.09 2.13
C ARG A 161 8.89 -13.57 1.59
N PHE A 162 8.26 -12.78 0.72
CA PHE A 162 7.08 -13.21 -0.02
C PHE A 162 7.03 -12.55 -1.40
N SER A 163 6.20 -13.12 -2.28
CA SER A 163 5.99 -12.61 -3.63
C SER A 163 4.52 -12.56 -3.99
N ILE A 164 4.16 -11.57 -4.81
CA ILE A 164 2.85 -11.42 -5.44
C ILE A 164 3.06 -11.68 -6.94
N GLY A 165 2.37 -12.66 -7.49
CA GLY A 165 2.53 -13.00 -8.91
C GLY A 165 1.83 -14.30 -9.29
N THR A 166 2.08 -14.76 -10.52
CA THR A 166 1.61 -16.06 -10.99
C THR A 166 2.62 -17.16 -10.66
N GLY A 167 2.18 -18.42 -10.69
CA GLY A 167 3.09 -19.58 -10.68
C GLY A 167 3.99 -19.74 -9.44
N GLY A 168 3.46 -20.31 -8.36
CA GLY A 168 4.24 -20.61 -7.16
C GLY A 168 4.57 -19.40 -6.26
N ALA A 169 4.11 -18.21 -6.62
CA ALA A 169 4.17 -17.03 -5.76
C ALA A 169 3.40 -17.23 -4.45
N THR A 170 3.82 -16.53 -3.39
CA THR A 170 3.16 -16.61 -2.07
C THR A 170 1.70 -16.20 -2.15
N LEU A 171 1.40 -15.14 -2.90
CA LEU A 171 0.05 -14.66 -3.15
C LEU A 171 -0.19 -14.44 -4.65
N GLN A 172 -1.34 -14.89 -5.13
CA GLN A 172 -1.83 -14.60 -6.47
C GLN A 172 -2.47 -13.20 -6.53
N PRO A 173 -2.47 -12.50 -7.68
CA PRO A 173 -3.09 -11.18 -7.81
C PRO A 173 -4.56 -11.14 -7.36
N MET A 174 -5.33 -12.21 -7.63
CA MET A 174 -6.73 -12.29 -7.20
C MET A 174 -6.88 -12.41 -5.68
N GLN A 175 -5.94 -13.09 -5.02
CA GLN A 175 -5.92 -13.16 -3.55
C GLN A 175 -5.61 -11.78 -2.96
N VAL A 176 -4.69 -11.03 -3.57
CA VAL A 176 -4.38 -9.65 -3.17
C VAL A 176 -5.58 -8.72 -3.38
N ALA A 177 -6.30 -8.84 -4.50
CA ALA A 177 -7.51 -8.05 -4.75
C ALA A 177 -8.59 -8.32 -3.69
N ALA A 178 -8.89 -9.59 -3.42
CA ALA A 178 -9.85 -9.98 -2.39
C ALA A 178 -9.42 -9.54 -0.98
N LEU A 179 -8.11 -9.52 -0.73
CA LEU A 179 -7.53 -9.05 0.51
C LEU A 179 -7.68 -7.54 0.69
N CYS A 180 -7.37 -6.75 -0.34
CA CYS A 180 -7.57 -5.30 -0.33
C CYS A 180 -9.06 -4.96 -0.11
N GLN A 181 -9.96 -5.66 -0.81
CA GLN A 181 -11.40 -5.49 -0.61
C GLN A 181 -11.82 -5.75 0.85
N ARG A 182 -11.27 -6.76 1.53
CA ARG A 182 -11.57 -6.98 2.95
C ARG A 182 -10.97 -5.89 3.84
N ALA A 183 -9.78 -5.38 3.52
CA ALA A 183 -9.15 -4.30 4.24
C ALA A 183 -9.98 -3.00 4.24
N GLU A 184 -10.74 -2.73 3.17
CA GLU A 184 -11.64 -1.58 3.08
C GLU A 184 -12.81 -1.64 4.09
N HIS A 185 -13.20 -2.86 4.51
CA HIS A 185 -14.38 -3.10 5.34
C HIS A 185 -14.08 -3.30 6.83
N ILE A 186 -12.81 -3.25 7.25
CA ILE A 186 -12.40 -3.44 8.65
C ILE A 186 -12.07 -2.14 9.36
#